data_AF-A0A7Z8QTU1-F1
#
_entry.id   AF-A0A7Z8QTU1-F1
#
_cell.length_a   1.000
_cell.length_b   1.000
_cell.length_c   1.000
_cell.angle_alpha   90.00
_cell.angle_beta   90.00
_cell.angle_gamma   90.00
#
_symmetry.space_group_name_H-M   'P 1'
#
loop_
_entity.id
_entity.type
_entity.pdbx_description
1 polymer ?
#
loop_
_entity_poly.entity_id
_entity_poly.type
_entity_poly.pdbx_seq_one_letter_code
_entity_poly.pdbx_strand_id
1 'polypeptide(L)'
;MKLQFKQQGYQSDATQAVVDCFAGQTKGHRKEITERTELLVHEIFANKKFDLNDKELIKNVQALQKEQGLNTSKQLETLDGTPNFSIEMETGTGKTYVYTKTMFELNKKYGWSKFIIMVPSVAIREGVHKSLEITADHFQDLYGKKIRFSIYNTQNKSNIVNIEVLIMNYQAFNAKKKDKEIRGESARKIYQKLDALQSERPIDIISRARPILIIDEPQRFGKSESLFKEFNPLCVLRYSATHKKDKKYNEVYRLDAIDAYNQKLVKKIKVKGIEVHCIMVLSIFL
;
A
#
# COMPACT_ATOMS: atom_id res chain seq x y z
N MET A 1 -7.81 -4.51 -27.94
CA MET A 1 -7.12 -3.20 -27.92
C MET A 1 -6.02 -3.26 -26.86
N LYS A 2 -4.74 -3.13 -27.22
CA LYS A 2 -3.64 -3.05 -26.23
C LYS A 2 -3.51 -1.61 -25.74
N LEU A 3 -3.59 -1.40 -24.43
CA LEU A 3 -3.38 -0.09 -23.83
C LEU A 3 -1.87 0.23 -23.82
N GLN A 4 -1.50 1.37 -24.37
CA GLN A 4 -0.12 1.87 -24.36
C GLN A 4 0.06 2.72 -23.09
N PHE A 5 0.93 2.29 -22.19
CA PHE A 5 1.24 3.02 -20.96
C PHE A 5 2.49 3.87 -21.16
N LYS A 6 2.34 5.19 -20.95
CA LYS A 6 3.48 6.12 -20.96
C LYS A 6 4.02 6.28 -19.54
N GLN A 7 5.31 6.04 -19.35
CA GLN A 7 5.97 6.35 -18.08
C GLN A 7 6.09 7.87 -17.91
N GLN A 8 5.69 8.37 -16.75
CA GLN A 8 5.80 9.78 -16.39
C GLN A 8 6.92 9.98 -15.37
N GLY A 9 7.65 11.10 -15.44
CA GLY A 9 8.82 11.38 -14.58
C GLY A 9 8.47 11.30 -13.09
N TYR A 10 7.48 12.08 -12.67
CA TYR A 10 7.00 12.12 -11.28
C TYR A 10 6.56 10.75 -10.73
N GLN A 11 6.08 9.83 -11.58
CA GLN A 11 5.74 8.46 -11.15
C GLN A 11 6.98 7.67 -10.79
N SER A 12 8.07 7.88 -11.53
CA SER A 12 9.37 7.29 -11.25
C SER A 12 10.00 7.93 -10.02
N ASP A 13 9.90 9.25 -9.88
CA ASP A 13 10.43 9.98 -8.72
C ASP A 13 9.75 9.52 -7.42
N ALA A 14 8.42 9.41 -7.43
CA ALA A 14 7.66 8.90 -6.28
C ALA A 14 8.05 7.46 -5.91
N THR A 15 8.21 6.58 -6.91
CA THR A 15 8.70 5.21 -6.67
C THR A 15 10.12 5.21 -6.10
N GLN A 16 11.01 6.03 -6.66
CA GLN A 16 12.41 6.06 -6.29
C GLN A 16 12.61 6.60 -4.87
N ALA A 17 11.84 7.62 -4.49
CA ALA A 17 11.83 8.15 -3.13
C ALA A 17 11.54 7.05 -2.08
N VAL A 18 10.58 6.15 -2.35
CA VAL A 18 10.30 5.01 -1.46
C VAL A 18 11.48 4.03 -1.45
N VAL A 19 12.04 3.72 -2.61
CA VAL A 19 13.14 2.77 -2.74
C VAL A 19 14.38 3.26 -1.99
N ASP A 20 14.66 4.56 -2.02
CA ASP A 20 15.86 5.15 -1.42
C ASP A 20 15.76 5.38 0.08
N CYS A 21 14.57 5.30 0.67
CA CYS A 21 14.41 5.16 2.13
C CYS A 21 15.23 3.99 2.69
N PHE A 22 15.38 2.92 1.90
CA PHE A 22 16.08 1.70 2.27
C PHE A 22 17.48 1.58 1.66
N ALA A 23 18.08 2.70 1.20
CA ALA A 23 19.44 2.68 0.68
C ALA A 23 20.42 2.07 1.70
N GLY A 24 21.27 1.15 1.23
CA GLY A 24 22.17 0.36 2.08
C GLY A 24 21.62 -1.02 2.50
N GLN A 25 20.32 -1.27 2.32
CA GLN A 25 19.74 -2.59 2.53
C GLN A 25 20.32 -3.61 1.55
N THR A 26 20.79 -4.76 2.04
CA THR A 26 21.27 -5.82 1.16
C THR A 26 20.13 -6.62 0.58
N LYS A 27 20.34 -7.13 -0.64
CA LYS A 27 19.34 -7.94 -1.34
C LYS A 27 19.15 -9.29 -0.66
N GLY A 28 17.91 -9.63 -0.35
CA GLY A 28 17.55 -10.97 0.09
C GLY A 28 17.74 -11.98 -1.04
N HIS A 29 18.41 -13.10 -0.74
CA HIS A 29 18.52 -14.23 -1.66
C HIS A 29 17.57 -15.33 -1.21
N ARG A 30 16.85 -15.92 -2.17
CA ARG A 30 16.12 -17.16 -1.93
C ARG A 30 17.16 -18.28 -1.87
N LYS A 31 17.36 -18.88 -0.69
CA LYS A 31 18.17 -20.10 -0.59
C LYS A 31 17.42 -21.21 -1.32
N GLU A 32 18.02 -21.77 -2.37
CA GLU A 32 17.54 -23.03 -2.94
C GLU A 32 17.73 -24.12 -1.89
N ILE A 33 16.66 -24.89 -1.63
CA ILE A 33 16.64 -25.83 -0.52
C ILE A 33 17.38 -27.09 -0.92
N THR A 34 18.53 -27.34 -0.31
CA THR A 34 19.14 -28.69 -0.27
C THR A 34 18.59 -29.54 0.88
N GLU A 35 18.15 -28.93 2.00
CA GLU A 35 17.56 -29.62 3.15
C GLU A 35 16.35 -28.87 3.73
N ARG A 36 15.20 -29.55 3.90
CA ARG A 36 13.97 -28.95 4.45
C ARG A 36 13.95 -29.06 5.98
N THR A 37 14.34 -27.99 6.68
CA THR A 37 14.03 -27.79 8.10
C THR A 37 12.92 -26.73 8.26
N GLU A 38 12.11 -26.81 9.32
CA GLU A 38 10.98 -25.87 9.55
C GLU A 38 11.43 -24.40 9.58
N LEU A 39 12.56 -24.11 10.23
CA LEU A 39 13.18 -22.78 10.27
C LEU A 39 13.54 -22.26 8.87
N LEU A 40 14.18 -23.10 8.04
CA LEU A 40 14.60 -22.70 6.69
C LEU A 40 13.39 -22.42 5.79
N VAL A 41 12.33 -23.21 5.94
CA VAL A 41 11.06 -23.00 5.24
C VAL A 41 10.49 -21.62 5.59
N HIS A 42 10.41 -21.26 6.87
CA HIS A 42 9.89 -19.94 7.27
C HIS A 42 10.69 -18.76 6.71
N GLU A 43 12.02 -18.85 6.65
CA GLU A 43 12.83 -17.77 6.06
C GLU A 43 12.63 -17.62 4.54
N ILE A 44 12.43 -18.71 3.82
CA ILE A 44 12.25 -18.70 2.36
C ILE A 44 10.92 -18.07 1.94
N PHE A 45 9.89 -18.18 2.78
CA PHE A 45 8.56 -17.64 2.49
C PHE A 45 8.36 -16.21 2.98
N ALA A 46 9.35 -15.60 3.63
CA ALA A 46 9.22 -14.29 4.26
C ALA A 46 10.17 -13.25 3.67
N ASN A 47 9.75 -11.98 3.69
CA ASN A 47 10.65 -10.89 3.33
C ASN A 47 11.86 -10.84 4.29
N LYS A 48 13.06 -10.61 3.75
CA LYS A 48 14.26 -10.36 4.57
C LYS A 48 14.01 -9.14 5.47
N LYS A 49 14.40 -9.24 6.74
CA LYS A 49 14.36 -8.10 7.68
C LYS A 49 15.34 -7.00 7.25
N PHE A 50 15.15 -5.79 7.79
CA PHE A 50 16.12 -4.72 7.59
C PHE A 50 17.47 -5.10 8.20
N ASP A 51 18.54 -4.93 7.42
CA ASP A 51 19.91 -4.87 7.94
C ASP A 51 20.19 -3.48 8.53
N LEU A 52 19.44 -2.47 8.06
CA LEU A 52 19.51 -1.09 8.50
C LEU A 52 18.88 -0.92 9.88
N ASN A 53 19.52 -0.14 10.75
CA ASN A 53 18.92 0.33 11.99
C ASN A 53 18.13 1.64 11.81
N ASP A 54 17.39 2.04 12.84
CA ASP A 54 16.54 3.24 12.79
C ASP A 54 17.32 4.52 12.47
N LYS A 55 18.60 4.63 12.90
CA LYS A 55 19.45 5.79 12.61
C LYS A 55 19.85 5.87 11.14
N GLU A 56 20.06 4.73 10.49
CA GLU A 56 20.37 4.66 9.07
C GLU A 56 19.13 4.96 8.22
N LEU A 57 17.98 4.37 8.59
CA LEU A 57 16.70 4.63 7.92
C LEU A 57 16.32 6.11 8.00
N ILE A 58 16.38 6.73 9.19
CA ILE A 58 16.05 8.15 9.30
C ILE A 58 17.03 9.03 8.54
N LYS A 59 18.33 8.68 8.46
CA LYS A 59 19.30 9.43 7.66
C LYS A 59 18.92 9.44 6.18
N ASN A 60 18.48 8.31 5.63
CA ASN A 60 18.00 8.21 4.26
C ASN A 60 16.74 9.07 4.05
N VAL A 61 15.77 8.98 4.96
CA VAL A 61 14.53 9.79 4.92
C VAL A 61 14.85 11.28 4.95
N GLN A 62 15.73 11.72 5.85
CA GLN A 62 16.11 13.13 5.98
C GLN A 62 16.84 13.65 4.73
N ALA A 63 17.65 12.82 4.07
CA ALA A 63 18.29 13.20 2.82
C ALA A 63 17.24 13.46 1.73
N LEU A 64 16.27 12.56 1.57
CA LEU A 64 15.16 12.71 0.63
C LEU A 64 14.30 13.94 0.93
N GLN A 65 13.99 14.16 2.22
CA GLN A 65 13.22 15.31 2.66
C GLN A 65 13.92 16.63 2.32
N LYS A 66 15.24 16.71 2.53
CA LYS A 66 16.02 17.91 2.18
C LYS A 66 16.05 18.15 0.68
N GLU A 67 16.26 17.09 -0.11
CA GLU A 67 16.28 17.17 -1.58
C GLU A 67 14.95 17.70 -2.15
N GLN A 68 13.83 17.28 -1.56
CA GLN A 68 12.50 17.67 -2.01
C GLN A 68 11.93 18.92 -1.30
N GLY A 69 12.71 19.56 -0.41
CA GLY A 69 12.22 20.72 0.36
C GLY A 69 11.06 20.38 1.32
N LEU A 70 11.01 19.15 1.81
CA LEU A 70 10.04 18.68 2.80
C LEU A 70 10.53 18.98 4.24
N ASN A 71 9.59 18.95 5.19
CA ASN A 71 9.93 19.06 6.60
C ASN A 71 10.77 17.87 7.04
N THR A 72 11.96 18.14 7.57
CA THR A 72 12.88 17.09 8.02
C THR A 72 12.38 16.46 9.33
N SER A 73 12.15 15.15 9.33
CA SER A 73 11.75 14.39 10.51
C SER A 73 12.88 14.31 11.53
N LYS A 74 12.59 14.53 12.81
CA LYS A 74 13.60 14.48 13.89
C LYS A 74 14.02 13.05 14.25
N GLN A 75 13.10 12.12 14.11
CA GLN A 75 13.26 10.70 14.40
C GLN A 75 12.44 9.89 13.39
N LEU A 76 12.73 8.59 13.29
CA LEU A 76 11.94 7.70 12.45
C LEU A 76 10.54 7.53 13.04
N GLU A 77 9.53 8.02 12.33
CA GLU A 77 8.14 7.92 12.79
C GLU A 77 7.62 6.50 12.58
N THR A 78 7.01 5.92 13.61
CA THR A 78 6.49 4.55 13.59
C THR A 78 5.04 4.51 14.05
N LEU A 79 4.32 3.47 13.65
CA LEU A 79 3.03 3.09 14.21
C LEU A 79 3.15 1.69 14.79
N ASP A 80 2.86 1.53 16.09
CA ASP A 80 3.03 0.26 16.82
C ASP A 80 4.43 -0.37 16.62
N GLY A 81 5.49 0.46 16.61
CA GLY A 81 6.88 0.03 16.42
C GLY A 81 7.25 -0.31 14.96
N THR A 82 6.34 -0.15 14.00
CA THR A 82 6.60 -0.39 12.58
C THR A 82 6.92 0.93 11.85
N PRO A 83 8.02 1.03 11.06
CA PRO A 83 8.28 2.18 10.21
C PRO A 83 7.14 2.45 9.22
N ASN A 84 6.66 3.70 9.19
CA ASN A 84 5.57 4.15 8.32
C ASN A 84 6.06 5.30 7.43
N PHE A 85 5.75 5.25 6.14
CA PHE A 85 6.17 6.27 5.18
C PHE A 85 4.97 6.81 4.42
N SER A 86 4.87 8.14 4.31
CA SER A 86 3.79 8.85 3.64
C SER A 86 4.25 9.33 2.27
N ILE A 87 3.47 8.95 1.26
CA ILE A 87 3.63 9.35 -0.14
C ILE A 87 2.37 10.14 -0.49
N GLU A 88 2.55 11.44 -0.75
CA GLU A 88 1.47 12.34 -1.13
C GLU A 88 1.41 12.48 -2.64
N MET A 89 0.26 12.13 -3.22
CA MET A 89 0.04 12.12 -4.66
C MET A 89 -1.38 12.54 -4.99
N GLU A 90 -1.51 13.64 -5.72
CA GLU A 90 -2.80 14.17 -6.16
C GLU A 90 -3.67 13.12 -6.88
N THR A 91 -4.98 13.27 -6.80
CA THR A 91 -5.96 12.45 -7.54
C THR A 91 -5.71 12.52 -9.05
N GLY A 92 -5.87 11.38 -9.74
CA GLY A 92 -5.65 11.31 -11.19
C GLY A 92 -4.19 11.18 -11.65
N THR A 93 -3.19 11.22 -10.74
CA THR A 93 -1.76 11.09 -11.08
C THR A 93 -1.27 9.62 -11.17
N GLY A 94 -2.17 8.64 -11.02
CA GLY A 94 -1.83 7.23 -11.16
C GLY A 94 -1.17 6.59 -9.93
N LYS A 95 -1.65 6.91 -8.72
CA LYS A 95 -1.22 6.27 -7.45
C LYS A 95 -1.09 4.74 -7.54
N THR A 96 -2.08 4.07 -8.12
CA THR A 96 -2.07 2.60 -8.30
C THR A 96 -0.91 2.11 -9.15
N TYR A 97 -0.60 2.83 -10.22
CA TYR A 97 0.55 2.53 -11.05
C TYR A 97 1.86 2.70 -10.26
N VAL A 98 1.97 3.78 -9.48
CA VAL A 98 3.18 4.06 -8.68
C VAL A 98 3.43 2.99 -7.63
N TYR A 99 2.46 2.64 -6.79
CA TYR A 99 2.71 1.59 -5.79
C TYR A 99 2.94 0.22 -6.44
N THR A 100 2.39 -0.02 -7.64
CA THR A 100 2.70 -1.24 -8.41
C THR A 100 4.14 -1.26 -8.86
N LYS A 101 4.62 -0.15 -9.43
CA LYS A 101 6.03 0.04 -9.80
C LYS A 101 6.94 -0.07 -8.58
N THR A 102 6.55 0.49 -7.45
CA THR A 102 7.28 0.38 -6.17
C THR A 102 7.46 -1.08 -5.74
N MET A 103 6.44 -1.95 -5.87
CA MET A 103 6.60 -3.38 -5.57
C MET A 103 7.66 -4.03 -6.46
N PHE A 104 7.70 -3.70 -7.75
CA PHE A 104 8.72 -4.20 -8.67
C PHE A 104 10.12 -3.70 -8.33
N GLU A 105 10.29 -2.41 -8.04
CA GLU A 105 11.59 -1.84 -7.71
C GLU A 105 12.14 -2.34 -6.37
N LEU A 106 11.29 -2.45 -5.34
CA LEU A 106 11.67 -3.04 -4.06
C LEU A 106 12.06 -4.51 -4.22
N ASN A 107 11.35 -5.27 -5.07
CA ASN A 107 11.75 -6.63 -5.41
C ASN A 107 13.08 -6.68 -6.17
N LYS A 108 13.28 -5.80 -7.14
CA LYS A 108 14.50 -5.74 -7.96
C LYS A 108 15.73 -5.41 -7.11
N LYS A 109 15.63 -4.39 -6.25
CA LYS A 109 16.73 -3.87 -5.44
C LYS A 109 16.98 -4.71 -4.18
N TYR A 110 15.93 -5.07 -3.44
CA TYR A 110 16.04 -5.69 -2.11
C TYR A 110 15.53 -7.14 -2.04
N GLY A 111 14.87 -7.65 -3.07
CA GLY A 111 14.37 -9.03 -3.11
C GLY A 111 13.05 -9.24 -2.36
N TRP A 112 12.44 -8.19 -1.82
CA TRP A 112 11.14 -8.29 -1.16
C TRP A 112 10.05 -8.69 -2.15
N SER A 113 9.21 -9.63 -1.75
CA SER A 113 8.25 -10.29 -2.64
C SER A 113 6.86 -10.41 -2.03
N LYS A 114 6.68 -10.17 -0.73
CA LYS A 114 5.39 -10.30 -0.04
C LYS A 114 4.81 -8.93 0.23
N PHE A 115 3.67 -8.62 -0.38
CA PHE A 115 2.99 -7.34 -0.24
C PHE A 115 1.50 -7.53 0.05
N ILE A 116 0.92 -6.57 0.75
CA ILE A 116 -0.53 -6.49 0.96
C ILE A 116 -0.98 -5.09 0.58
N ILE A 117 -1.94 -4.99 -0.32
CA ILE A 117 -2.62 -3.73 -0.62
C ILE A 117 -3.91 -3.68 0.21
N MET A 118 -3.96 -2.74 1.15
CA MET A 118 -5.15 -2.46 1.94
C MET A 118 -5.91 -1.28 1.38
N VAL A 119 -7.21 -1.49 1.17
CA VAL A 119 -8.12 -0.48 0.62
C VAL A 119 -9.33 -0.25 1.54
N PRO A 120 -10.00 0.92 1.46
CA PRO A 120 -11.09 1.23 2.38
C PRO A 120 -12.45 0.65 1.94
N SER A 121 -12.63 0.30 0.66
CA SER A 121 -13.92 -0.20 0.17
C SER A 121 -13.77 -1.31 -0.86
N VAL A 122 -14.84 -2.09 -1.04
CA VAL A 122 -14.92 -3.12 -2.08
C VAL A 122 -14.77 -2.52 -3.47
N ALA A 123 -15.40 -1.36 -3.75
CA ALA A 123 -15.28 -0.70 -5.04
C ALA A 123 -13.83 -0.32 -5.37
N ILE A 124 -13.07 0.20 -4.39
CA ILE A 124 -11.65 0.50 -4.59
C ILE A 124 -10.86 -0.80 -4.80
N ARG A 125 -11.17 -1.86 -4.04
CA ARG A 125 -10.56 -3.19 -4.22
C ARG A 125 -10.69 -3.72 -5.64
N GLU A 126 -11.89 -3.68 -6.20
CA GLU A 126 -12.14 -4.11 -7.58
C GLU A 126 -11.40 -3.23 -8.59
N GLY A 127 -11.36 -1.92 -8.36
CA GLY A 127 -10.59 -0.98 -9.17
C GLY A 127 -9.08 -1.28 -9.18
N VAL A 128 -8.51 -1.56 -8.01
CA VAL A 128 -7.09 -1.95 -7.87
C VAL A 128 -6.82 -3.29 -8.55
N HIS A 129 -7.67 -4.29 -8.32
CA HIS A 129 -7.56 -5.60 -8.97
C HIS A 129 -7.56 -5.44 -10.50
N LYS A 130 -8.50 -4.67 -11.03
CA LYS A 130 -8.58 -4.42 -12.47
C LYS A 130 -7.37 -3.65 -13.00
N SER A 131 -6.86 -2.69 -12.24
CA SER A 131 -5.65 -1.94 -12.62
C SER A 131 -4.42 -2.85 -12.71
N LEU A 132 -4.25 -3.77 -11.75
CA LEU A 132 -3.16 -4.76 -11.78
C LEU A 132 -3.29 -5.73 -12.97
N GLU A 133 -4.50 -6.17 -13.31
CA GLU A 133 -4.74 -6.97 -14.52
C GLU A 133 -4.33 -6.25 -15.80
N ILE A 134 -4.80 -5.01 -15.97
CA ILE A 134 -4.58 -4.26 -17.22
C ILE A 134 -3.09 -3.89 -17.38
N THR A 135 -2.40 -3.59 -16.28
CA THR A 135 -0.99 -3.20 -16.30
C THR A 135 -0.03 -4.41 -16.30
N ALA A 136 -0.54 -5.65 -16.22
CA ALA A 136 0.28 -6.84 -16.06
C ALA A 136 1.30 -7.04 -17.20
N ASP A 137 0.87 -6.89 -18.45
CA ASP A 137 1.76 -7.06 -19.62
C ASP A 137 2.78 -5.93 -19.70
N HIS A 138 2.36 -4.69 -19.43
CA HIS A 138 3.26 -3.54 -19.38
C HIS A 138 4.39 -3.73 -18.37
N PHE A 139 4.07 -4.16 -17.15
CA PHE A 139 5.11 -4.42 -16.15
C PHE A 139 5.92 -5.70 -16.45
N GLN A 140 5.35 -6.68 -17.14
CA GLN A 140 6.11 -7.83 -17.62
C GLN A 140 7.16 -7.40 -18.63
N ASP A 141 6.81 -6.54 -19.57
CA ASP A 141 7.75 -6.02 -20.58
C ASP A 141 8.87 -5.20 -19.93
N LEU A 142 8.55 -4.42 -18.89
CA LEU A 142 9.53 -3.58 -18.18
C LEU A 142 10.47 -4.35 -17.24
N TYR A 143 9.97 -5.38 -16.53
CA TYR A 143 10.70 -6.05 -15.45
C TYR A 143 11.00 -7.53 -15.74
N GLY A 144 10.55 -8.06 -16.87
CA GLY A 144 10.69 -9.46 -17.25
C GLY A 144 9.90 -10.44 -16.36
N LYS A 145 8.99 -9.95 -15.51
CA LYS A 145 8.24 -10.78 -14.55
C LYS A 145 6.85 -10.21 -14.27
N LYS A 146 5.91 -11.09 -13.90
CA LYS A 146 4.54 -10.70 -13.48
C LYS A 146 4.41 -10.70 -11.96
N ILE A 147 3.58 -9.82 -11.44
CA ILE A 147 3.04 -9.91 -10.09
C ILE A 147 1.90 -10.93 -10.09
N ARG A 148 1.89 -11.81 -9.09
CA ARG A 148 0.68 -12.57 -8.76
C ARG A 148 -0.09 -11.83 -7.70
N PHE A 149 -1.32 -11.48 -8.03
CA PHE A 149 -2.21 -10.81 -7.11
C PHE A 149 -3.47 -11.64 -6.92
N SER A 150 -4.03 -11.59 -5.72
CA SER A 150 -5.33 -12.17 -5.43
C SER A 150 -6.09 -11.29 -4.48
N ILE A 151 -7.41 -11.23 -4.66
CA ILE A 151 -8.30 -10.71 -3.64
C ILE A 151 -8.35 -11.75 -2.52
N TYR A 152 -8.20 -11.32 -1.27
CA TYR A 152 -8.32 -12.22 -0.14
C TYR A 152 -9.70 -12.88 -0.14
N ASN A 153 -9.73 -14.14 -0.55
CA ASN A 153 -10.81 -15.11 -0.38
C ASN A 153 -10.19 -16.37 0.24
N THR A 154 -10.99 -17.16 0.95
CA THR A 154 -10.48 -18.25 1.80
C THR A 154 -10.03 -19.50 1.02
N GLN A 155 -9.67 -19.38 -0.27
CA GLN A 155 -9.52 -20.56 -1.14
C GLN A 155 -8.24 -20.64 -1.98
N ASN A 156 -7.31 -19.68 -1.87
CA ASN A 156 -6.16 -19.68 -2.78
C ASN A 156 -4.91 -20.33 -2.16
N LYS A 157 -4.47 -21.43 -2.79
CA LYS A 157 -3.18 -22.08 -2.53
C LYS A 157 -2.04 -21.23 -3.12
N SER A 158 -0.98 -21.04 -2.33
CA SER A 158 0.23 -20.33 -2.75
C SER A 158 1.11 -21.23 -3.63
N ASN A 159 1.53 -20.72 -4.79
CA ASN A 159 2.59 -21.32 -5.61
C ASN A 159 3.90 -20.55 -5.41
N ILE A 160 5.01 -21.10 -5.92
CA ILE A 160 6.39 -20.81 -5.51
C ILE A 160 7.10 -19.87 -6.52
N VAL A 161 6.64 -18.67 -6.91
CA VAL A 161 7.53 -17.70 -7.65
C VAL A 161 7.16 -16.20 -7.71
N ASN A 162 8.23 -15.40 -7.60
CA ASN A 162 8.47 -13.96 -7.84
C ASN A 162 7.88 -12.91 -6.88
N ILE A 163 6.69 -12.37 -7.14
CA ILE A 163 6.07 -11.31 -6.31
C ILE A 163 4.61 -11.69 -6.03
N GLU A 164 4.21 -11.66 -4.77
CA GLU A 164 2.88 -11.97 -4.29
C GLU A 164 2.25 -10.77 -3.62
N VAL A 165 1.05 -10.44 -4.08
CA VAL A 165 0.28 -9.29 -3.63
C VAL A 165 -1.10 -9.76 -3.18
N LEU A 166 -1.43 -9.52 -1.92
CA LEU A 166 -2.76 -9.77 -1.41
C LEU A 166 -3.55 -8.46 -1.35
N ILE A 167 -4.69 -8.41 -2.04
CA ILE A 167 -5.56 -7.22 -2.03
C ILE A 167 -6.70 -7.47 -1.03
N MET A 168 -6.88 -6.56 -0.07
CA MET A 168 -7.90 -6.71 0.95
C MET A 168 -8.50 -5.39 1.40
N ASN A 169 -9.79 -5.42 1.75
CA ASN A 169 -10.46 -4.30 2.39
C ASN A 169 -10.39 -4.45 3.92
N TYR A 170 -10.21 -3.35 4.66
CA TYR A 170 -10.07 -3.41 6.13
C TYR A 170 -11.30 -3.99 6.84
N GLN A 171 -12.49 -3.86 6.25
CA GLN A 171 -13.73 -4.42 6.80
C GLN A 171 -13.66 -5.96 6.93
N ALA A 172 -12.82 -6.61 6.12
CA ALA A 172 -12.55 -8.05 6.24
C ALA A 172 -11.82 -8.43 7.53
N PHE A 173 -11.38 -7.48 8.37
CA PHE A 173 -10.59 -7.73 9.59
C PHE A 173 -11.17 -7.15 10.87
N ASN A 174 -12.22 -6.33 10.80
CA ASN A 174 -12.75 -5.61 11.95
C ASN A 174 -13.59 -6.49 12.91
N ALA A 175 -13.31 -7.79 12.96
CA ALA A 175 -14.09 -8.80 13.70
C ALA A 175 -13.91 -8.78 15.23
N LYS A 176 -13.09 -7.87 15.78
CA LYS A 176 -12.79 -7.80 17.22
C LYS A 176 -13.85 -7.09 18.07
N LYS A 177 -14.87 -6.46 17.47
CA LYS A 177 -15.97 -5.82 18.23
C LYS A 177 -17.18 -6.75 18.38
N LYS A 178 -17.79 -6.67 19.57
CA LYS A 178 -18.68 -7.63 20.25
C LYS A 178 -19.97 -8.07 19.54
N ASP A 179 -20.33 -7.59 18.36
CA ASP A 179 -21.66 -7.85 17.82
C ASP A 179 -21.71 -9.12 16.96
N LYS A 180 -22.60 -10.04 17.35
CA LYS A 180 -22.72 -11.40 16.80
C LYS A 180 -23.45 -11.46 15.46
N GLU A 181 -24.22 -10.44 15.11
CA GLU A 181 -25.25 -10.51 14.05
C GLU A 181 -24.82 -9.95 12.70
N ILE A 182 -23.98 -8.91 12.62
CA ILE A 182 -23.57 -8.30 11.34
C ILE A 182 -22.14 -8.75 11.01
N ARG A 183 -21.95 -10.05 10.75
CA ARG A 183 -20.61 -10.62 10.54
C ARG A 183 -20.43 -11.08 9.10
N GLY A 184 -19.43 -10.55 8.41
CA GLY A 184 -18.91 -11.17 7.19
C GLY A 184 -18.17 -12.46 7.53
N GLU A 185 -18.55 -13.57 6.90
CA GLU A 185 -17.97 -14.91 7.11
C GLU A 185 -16.43 -14.91 6.98
N SER A 186 -15.91 -14.14 6.03
CA SER A 186 -14.47 -14.01 5.74
C SER A 186 -13.65 -13.42 6.90
N ALA A 187 -14.24 -12.56 7.72
CA ALA A 187 -13.53 -11.90 8.82
C ALA A 187 -13.35 -12.79 10.05
N ARG A 188 -14.18 -13.82 10.22
CA ARG A 188 -13.95 -14.87 11.22
C ARG A 188 -12.88 -15.86 10.74
N LYS A 189 -12.92 -16.22 9.46
CA LYS A 189 -12.06 -17.26 8.87
C LYS A 189 -10.56 -16.94 8.96
N ILE A 190 -10.16 -15.66 8.93
CA ILE A 190 -8.73 -15.28 9.06
C ILE A 190 -8.12 -15.64 10.41
N TYR A 191 -8.93 -15.68 11.48
CA TYR A 191 -8.51 -16.00 12.84
C TYR A 191 -8.82 -17.46 13.23
N GLN A 192 -9.45 -18.24 12.34
CA GLN A 192 -9.80 -19.63 12.57
C GLN A 192 -8.81 -20.56 11.87
N LYS A 193 -8.60 -21.74 12.45
CA LYS A 193 -7.85 -22.80 11.78
C LYS A 193 -8.67 -23.30 10.60
N LEU A 194 -8.03 -23.46 9.45
CA LEU A 194 -8.67 -23.94 8.24
C LEU A 194 -7.99 -25.21 7.78
N ASP A 195 -8.76 -26.26 7.51
CA ASP A 195 -8.22 -27.56 7.07
C ASP A 195 -7.50 -27.42 5.71
N ALA A 196 -7.97 -26.51 4.85
CA ALA A 196 -7.33 -26.16 3.58
C ALA A 196 -5.91 -25.57 3.76
N LEU A 197 -5.55 -25.10 4.95
CA LEU A 197 -4.26 -24.51 5.30
C LEU A 197 -3.51 -25.35 6.35
N GLN A 198 -3.65 -26.69 6.29
CA GLN A 198 -3.00 -27.60 7.24
C GLN A 198 -3.33 -27.27 8.71
N SER A 199 -4.57 -26.80 8.95
CA SER A 199 -5.06 -26.38 10.26
C SER A 199 -4.30 -25.20 10.89
N GLU A 200 -3.61 -24.38 10.09
CA GLU A 200 -3.07 -23.08 10.52
C GLU A 200 -4.11 -21.97 10.35
N ARG A 201 -3.91 -20.86 11.09
CA ARG A 201 -4.72 -19.65 10.91
C ARG A 201 -4.12 -18.79 9.79
N PRO A 202 -4.92 -18.28 8.83
CA PRO A 202 -4.42 -17.39 7.77
C PRO A 202 -3.59 -16.22 8.29
N ILE A 203 -3.97 -15.61 9.41
CA ILE A 203 -3.24 -14.49 10.00
C ILE A 203 -1.79 -14.87 10.38
N ASP A 204 -1.55 -16.10 10.85
CA ASP A 204 -0.22 -16.56 11.25
C ASP A 204 0.68 -16.82 10.03
N ILE A 205 0.11 -17.30 8.92
CA ILE A 205 0.80 -17.44 7.64
C ILE A 205 1.21 -16.07 7.11
N ILE A 206 0.26 -15.13 7.09
CA ILE A 206 0.50 -13.77 6.60
C ILE A 206 1.55 -13.08 7.48
N SER A 207 1.42 -13.18 8.80
CA SER A 207 2.35 -12.58 9.76
C SER A 207 3.78 -13.13 9.63
N ARG A 208 3.94 -14.46 9.43
CA ARG A 208 5.25 -15.07 9.17
C ARG A 208 5.91 -14.55 7.90
N ALA A 209 5.13 -14.22 6.87
CA ALA A 209 5.64 -13.73 5.60
C ALA A 209 6.27 -12.31 5.67
N ARG A 210 6.06 -11.57 6.77
CA ARG A 210 6.54 -10.18 6.98
C ARG A 210 6.23 -9.27 5.78
N PRO A 211 4.95 -9.09 5.44
CA PRO A 211 4.57 -8.34 4.25
C PRO A 211 4.94 -6.86 4.39
N ILE A 212 5.14 -6.20 3.24
CA ILE A 212 5.10 -4.74 3.17
C ILE A 212 3.64 -4.33 2.95
N LEU A 213 3.09 -3.48 3.82
CA LEU A 213 1.72 -2.99 3.69
C LEU A 213 1.69 -1.74 2.82
N ILE A 214 0.86 -1.75 1.79
CA ILE A 214 0.54 -0.59 0.95
C ILE A 214 -0.88 -0.17 1.33
N ILE A 215 -1.04 1.02 1.90
CA ILE A 215 -2.32 1.57 2.33
C ILE A 215 -2.76 2.62 1.32
N ASP A 216 -3.89 2.37 0.66
CA ASP A 216 -4.51 3.30 -0.27
C ASP A 216 -5.59 4.11 0.45
N GLU A 217 -5.52 5.44 0.41
CA GLU A 217 -6.45 6.35 1.11
C GLU A 217 -6.49 6.11 2.66
N PRO A 218 -5.33 6.16 3.37
CA PRO A 218 -5.19 5.88 4.81
C PRO A 218 -6.16 6.68 5.70
N GLN A 219 -6.54 7.90 5.32
CA GLN A 219 -7.45 8.75 6.07
C GLN A 219 -8.85 8.15 6.26
N ARG A 220 -9.23 7.15 5.43
CA ARG A 220 -10.51 6.42 5.51
C ARG A 220 -10.50 5.25 6.52
N PHE A 221 -9.34 4.86 7.08
CA PHE A 221 -9.23 3.69 7.95
C PHE A 221 -9.60 3.96 9.41
N GLY A 222 -9.48 5.21 9.87
CA GLY A 222 -9.88 5.61 11.22
C GLY A 222 -9.17 4.82 12.33
N LYS A 223 -9.95 4.14 13.18
CA LYS A 223 -9.45 3.29 14.29
C LYS A 223 -8.96 1.91 13.83
N SER A 224 -9.27 1.53 12.59
CA SER A 224 -8.94 0.20 12.06
C SER A 224 -7.45 0.03 11.75
N GLU A 225 -6.67 1.11 11.78
CA GLU A 225 -5.21 1.05 11.60
C GLU A 225 -4.52 0.22 12.69
N SER A 226 -5.13 0.10 13.87
CA SER A 226 -4.63 -0.77 14.95
C SER A 226 -4.57 -2.26 14.59
N LEU A 227 -5.23 -2.67 13.49
CA LEU A 227 -5.17 -4.03 12.96
C LEU A 227 -3.87 -4.28 12.17
N PHE A 228 -3.17 -3.23 11.73
CA PHE A 228 -1.97 -3.37 10.88
C PHE A 228 -0.86 -4.16 11.58
N LYS A 229 -0.73 -4.01 12.90
CA LYS A 229 0.26 -4.75 13.70
C LYS A 229 0.06 -6.27 13.68
N GLU A 230 -1.16 -6.75 13.43
CA GLU A 230 -1.45 -8.19 13.43
C GLU A 230 -0.80 -8.91 12.25
N PHE A 231 -0.49 -8.17 11.18
CA PHE A 231 0.21 -8.69 10.01
C PHE A 231 1.73 -8.73 10.19
N ASN A 232 2.27 -8.27 11.33
CA ASN A 232 3.71 -8.15 11.58
C ASN A 232 4.49 -7.60 10.36
N PRO A 233 4.10 -6.42 9.86
CA PRO A 233 4.62 -5.91 8.60
C PRO A 233 6.08 -5.45 8.72
N LEU A 234 6.82 -5.55 7.62
CA LEU A 234 8.19 -5.02 7.57
C LEU A 234 8.20 -3.48 7.61
N CYS A 235 7.31 -2.87 6.84
CA CYS A 235 7.02 -1.43 6.88
C CYS A 235 5.63 -1.15 6.28
N VAL A 236 5.18 0.09 6.43
CA VAL A 236 3.91 0.57 5.87
C VAL A 236 4.15 1.73 4.94
N LEU A 237 3.61 1.64 3.72
CA LEU A 237 3.65 2.68 2.69
C LEU A 237 2.24 3.25 2.51
N ARG A 238 2.06 4.52 2.81
CA ARG A 238 0.76 5.20 2.81
C ARG A 238 0.65 6.11 1.59
N TYR A 239 -0.21 5.75 0.65
CA TYR A 239 -0.47 6.53 -0.56
C TYR A 239 -1.79 7.29 -0.40
N SER A 240 -1.75 8.62 -0.51
CA SER A 240 -2.95 9.45 -0.45
C SER A 240 -2.76 10.74 -1.22
N ALA A 241 -3.85 11.34 -1.71
CA ALA A 241 -3.82 12.75 -2.08
C ALA A 241 -3.83 13.67 -0.85
N THR A 242 -4.40 13.21 0.27
CA THR A 242 -4.54 14.02 1.48
C THR A 242 -4.18 13.18 2.71
N HIS A 243 -3.04 13.49 3.33
CA HIS A 243 -2.70 12.94 4.63
C HIS A 243 -3.28 13.83 5.73
N LYS A 244 -3.91 13.24 6.75
CA LYS A 244 -4.24 14.00 7.96
C LYS A 244 -2.94 14.40 8.63
N LYS A 245 -2.84 15.64 9.13
CA LYS A 245 -1.60 16.19 9.70
C LYS A 245 -1.04 15.32 10.83
N ASP A 246 -1.92 14.74 11.65
CA ASP A 246 -1.59 13.84 12.77
C ASP A 246 -1.22 12.41 12.36
N LYS A 247 -1.39 12.07 11.07
CA LYS A 247 -1.15 10.71 10.52
C LYS A 247 -0.22 10.71 9.32
N LYS A 248 0.60 11.75 9.21
CA LYS A 248 1.64 11.87 8.20
C LYS A 248 2.93 11.38 8.84
N TYR A 249 3.46 10.26 8.35
CA TYR A 249 4.63 9.59 8.91
C TYR A 249 5.76 9.61 7.89
N ASN A 250 6.97 10.04 8.26
CA ASN A 250 8.15 10.10 7.40
C ASN A 250 7.78 10.44 5.95
N GLU A 251 7.29 11.67 5.73
CA GLU A 251 6.92 12.10 4.38
C GLU A 251 8.15 12.04 3.49
N VAL A 252 8.09 11.20 2.45
CA VAL A 252 9.22 10.93 1.55
C VAL A 252 8.98 11.42 0.15
N TYR A 253 7.74 11.74 -0.20
CA TYR A 253 7.40 12.32 -1.49
C TYR A 253 6.11 13.14 -1.41
N ARG A 254 6.09 14.29 -2.11
CA ARG A 254 4.92 15.14 -2.25
C ARG A 254 4.72 15.61 -3.69
N LEU A 255 3.54 15.34 -4.22
CA LEU A 255 3.00 15.95 -5.43
C LEU A 255 1.59 16.45 -5.12
N ASP A 256 1.49 17.72 -4.73
CA ASP A 256 0.23 18.35 -4.35
C ASP A 256 -0.56 18.86 -5.57
N ALA A 257 -1.77 19.37 -5.33
CA ALA A 257 -2.64 19.91 -6.37
C ALA A 257 -2.00 21.06 -7.17
N ILE A 258 -1.21 21.91 -6.50
CA ILE A 258 -0.58 23.09 -7.08
C ILE A 258 0.56 22.64 -7.99
N ASP A 259 1.40 21.72 -7.51
CA ASP A 259 2.49 21.11 -8.27
C ASP A 259 1.96 20.34 -9.48
N ALA A 260 0.92 19.52 -9.28
CA ALA A 260 0.28 18.78 -10.36
C ALA A 260 -0.34 19.71 -11.40
N TYR A 261 -0.94 20.83 -10.99
CA TYR A 261 -1.46 21.85 -11.89
C TYR A 261 -0.35 22.57 -12.65
N ASN A 262 0.71 23.01 -11.97
CA ASN A 262 1.86 23.71 -12.55
C ASN A 262 2.59 22.84 -13.56
N GLN A 263 2.70 21.54 -13.29
CA GLN A 263 3.27 20.54 -14.20
C GLN A 263 2.29 20.09 -15.31
N LYS A 264 1.08 20.69 -15.39
CA LYS A 264 0.02 20.37 -16.36
C LYS A 264 -0.41 18.90 -16.35
N LEU A 265 -0.34 18.25 -15.19
CA LEU A 265 -0.69 16.84 -15.00
C LEU A 265 -2.20 16.64 -14.82
N VAL A 266 -2.91 17.66 -14.35
CA VAL A 266 -4.36 17.62 -14.08
C VAL A 266 -5.10 18.77 -14.76
N LYS A 267 -6.38 18.55 -15.10
CA LYS A 267 -7.23 19.56 -15.75
C LYS A 267 -7.71 20.61 -14.74
N LYS A 268 -7.80 21.87 -15.17
CA LYS A 268 -8.41 22.96 -14.38
C LYS A 268 -9.91 22.71 -14.20
N ILE A 269 -10.37 22.63 -12.95
CA ILE A 269 -11.80 22.64 -12.63
C ILE A 269 -12.25 24.09 -12.47
N LYS A 270 -13.22 24.55 -13.27
CA LYS A 270 -13.91 25.83 -13.07
C LYS A 270 -15.20 25.54 -12.29
N VAL A 271 -15.24 25.92 -11.02
CA VAL A 271 -16.47 25.86 -10.22
C VAL A 271 -17.29 27.10 -10.53
N LYS A 272 -18.50 26.93 -11.05
CA LYS A 272 -19.51 27.99 -11.11
C LYS A 272 -20.43 27.81 -9.91
N GLY A 273 -20.34 28.71 -8.93
CA GLY A 273 -21.33 28.82 -7.87
C GLY A 273 -22.62 29.40 -8.45
N ILE A 274 -23.75 28.74 -8.22
CA ILE A 274 -25.07 29.29 -8.53
C ILE A 274 -25.66 29.71 -7.19
N GLU A 275 -25.74 31.03 -6.94
CA GLU A 275 -26.51 31.56 -5.82
C GLU A 275 -27.97 31.63 -6.23
N VAL A 276 -28.81 30.78 -5.63
CA VAL A 276 -30.26 30.85 -5.80
C VAL A 276 -30.80 31.90 -4.84
N HIS A 277 -31.06 33.11 -5.33
CA HIS A 277 -31.83 34.10 -4.58
C HIS A 277 -33.30 33.68 -4.57
N CYS A 278 -33.76 33.13 -3.44
CA CYS A 278 -35.17 32.84 -3.24
C CYS A 278 -35.92 34.15 -2.95
N ILE A 279 -36.68 34.66 -3.92
CA ILE A 279 -37.62 35.76 -3.71
C ILE A 279 -38.82 35.19 -2.94
N MET A 280 -38.94 35.54 -1.66
CA MET A 280 -40.17 35.33 -0.89
C MET A 280 -41.26 36.25 -1.47
N VAL A 281 -42.16 35.70 -2.28
CA VAL A 281 -43.45 36.32 -2.55
C VAL A 281 -44.39 35.89 -1.43
N LEU A 282 -44.54 36.76 -0.42
CA LEU A 282 -45.62 36.64 0.56
C LEU A 282 -46.89 37.22 -0.10
N SER A 283 -47.65 36.38 -0.79
CA SER A 283 -49.01 36.72 -1.20
C SER A 283 -49.92 36.65 0.03
N ILE A 284 -50.23 37.81 0.59
CA ILE A 284 -51.38 38.00 1.47
C ILE A 284 -52.62 37.79 0.60
N PHE A 285 -53.34 36.69 0.79
CA PHE A 285 -54.75 36.61 0.43
C PHE A 285 -55.56 37.04 1.65
N LEU A 286 -56.59 37.87 1.38
CA LEU A 286 -57.53 38.53 2.30
C LEU A 286 -57.95 37.73 3.52
#